data_AF-A0A838PAU8-F1
#
_entry.id   AF-A0A838PAU8-F1
#
_cell.length_a   1.000
_cell.length_b   1.000
_cell.length_c   1.000
_cell.angle_alpha   90.00
_cell.angle_beta   90.00
_cell.angle_gamma   90.00
#
_symmetry.space_group_name_H-M   'P 1'
#
loop_
_entity.id
_entity.type
_entity.pdbx_description
1 polymer ?
#
loop_
_entity_poly.entity_id
_entity_poly.type
_entity_poly.pdbx_seq_one_letter_code
_entity_poly.pdbx_strand_id
1 'polypeptide(L)'
;MKQKEVFALLKKFSGQSNILTAPVAFIRYTGALECAVFLSQVIYWTQRSEDGWFYKSYSDWEKEICLSAYEVRKASRLLKNKGVLETKVKKTFRFPRRLHPSSWKQ
;
A
#
# COMPACT_ATOMS: atom_id res chain seq x y z
N MET A 1 -0.34 24.54 28.28
CA MET A 1 -0.20 24.20 26.84
C MET A 1 -0.89 25.28 26.02
N LYS A 2 -0.23 25.84 25.00
CA LYS A 2 -0.81 26.94 24.21
C LYS A 2 -1.80 26.35 23.20
N GLN A 3 -2.98 26.95 23.04
CA GLN A 3 -4.07 26.48 22.17
C GLN A 3 -3.61 26.07 20.76
N LYS A 4 -2.57 26.72 20.22
CA LYS A 4 -1.93 26.38 18.94
C LYS A 4 -1.31 24.97 18.89
N GLU A 5 -0.73 24.49 19.98
CA GLU A 5 -0.15 23.14 20.06
C GLU A 5 -1.24 22.07 20.01
N VAL A 6 -2.38 22.31 20.68
CA VAL A 6 -3.54 21.41 20.67
C VAL A 6 -4.13 21.31 19.26
N PHE A 7 -4.31 22.45 18.55
CA PHE A 7 -4.80 22.43 17.17
C PHE A 7 -3.82 21.77 16.19
N ALA A 8 -2.51 21.94 16.39
CA ALA A 8 -1.50 21.26 15.58
C ALA A 8 -1.52 19.74 15.81
N LEU A 9 -1.75 19.31 17.04
CA LEU A 9 -1.90 17.90 17.41
C LEU A 9 -3.16 17.31 16.78
N LEU A 10 -4.31 17.99 16.94
CA LEU A 10 -5.57 17.59 16.34
C LEU A 10 -5.44 17.49 14.82
N LYS A 11 -4.82 18.46 14.14
CA LYS A 11 -4.55 18.38 12.68
C LYS A 11 -3.71 17.18 12.26
N LYS A 12 -2.74 16.76 13.09
CA LYS A 12 -1.94 15.56 12.81
C LYS A 12 -2.81 14.30 12.85
N PHE A 13 -3.78 14.23 13.75
CA PHE A 13 -4.65 13.05 13.92
C PHE A 13 -5.98 13.16 13.16
N SER A 14 -6.37 14.34 12.72
CA SER A 14 -7.61 14.58 11.98
C SER A 14 -7.34 14.45 10.48
N GLY A 15 -7.85 13.39 9.88
CA GLY A 15 -7.73 13.09 8.45
C GLY A 15 -7.41 11.62 8.21
N GLN A 16 -7.45 11.19 6.94
CA GLN A 16 -7.03 9.85 6.54
C GLN A 16 -5.51 9.63 6.64
N SER A 17 -4.72 10.70 6.85
CA SER A 17 -3.25 10.64 6.93
C SER A 17 -2.70 9.80 8.07
N ASN A 18 -3.49 9.58 9.13
CA ASN A 18 -3.11 8.77 10.30
C ASN A 18 -4.07 7.60 10.56
N ILE A 19 -4.91 7.24 9.58
CA ILE A 19 -5.88 6.15 9.72
C ILE A 19 -5.67 5.14 8.60
N LEU A 20 -5.34 3.90 8.97
CA LEU A 20 -5.35 2.77 8.04
C LEU A 20 -6.78 2.23 7.94
N THR A 21 -7.41 2.43 6.79
CA THR A 21 -8.71 1.85 6.47
C THR A 21 -8.56 0.80 5.37
N ALA A 22 -9.22 -0.33 5.54
CA ALA A 22 -9.35 -1.36 4.52
C ALA A 22 -10.83 -1.67 4.31
N PRO A 23 -11.34 -1.61 3.06
CA PRO A 23 -12.70 -2.03 2.76
C PRO A 23 -12.95 -3.47 3.21
N VAL A 24 -14.11 -3.72 3.81
CA VAL A 24 -14.52 -5.07 4.24
C VAL A 24 -14.50 -6.06 3.07
N ALA A 25 -14.86 -5.61 1.87
CA ALA A 25 -14.78 -6.42 0.65
C ALA A 25 -13.35 -6.93 0.39
N PHE A 26 -12.32 -6.12 0.64
CA PHE A 26 -10.93 -6.54 0.46
C PHE A 26 -10.52 -7.55 1.52
N ILE A 27 -10.95 -7.35 2.78
CA ILE A 27 -10.67 -8.30 3.86
C ILE A 27 -11.30 -9.66 3.54
N ARG A 28 -12.55 -9.69 3.05
CA ARG A 28 -13.23 -10.93 2.63
C ARG A 28 -12.52 -11.59 1.44
N TYR A 29 -12.03 -10.79 0.50
CA TYR A 29 -11.34 -11.27 -0.68
C TYR A 29 -9.94 -11.84 -0.40
N THR A 30 -9.18 -11.19 0.48
CA THR A 30 -7.81 -11.58 0.85
C THR A 30 -7.77 -12.60 1.98
N GLY A 31 -8.79 -12.64 2.85
CA GLY A 31 -8.83 -13.45 4.07
C GLY A 31 -7.91 -12.95 5.19
N ALA A 32 -7.30 -11.77 5.04
CA ALA A 32 -6.36 -11.20 6.00
C ALA A 32 -6.35 -9.67 5.92
N LEU A 33 -6.37 -9.01 7.08
CA LEU A 33 -6.44 -7.55 7.19
C LEU A 33 -5.21 -6.87 6.56
N GLU A 34 -4.01 -7.40 6.83
CA GLU A 34 -2.74 -6.88 6.33
C GLU A 34 -2.71 -6.92 4.80
N CYS A 35 -3.20 -8.02 4.23
CA CYS A 35 -3.29 -8.17 2.78
C CYS A 35 -4.33 -7.22 2.16
N ALA A 36 -5.42 -6.93 2.87
CA ALA A 36 -6.44 -5.99 2.43
C ALA A 36 -5.95 -4.54 2.47
N VAL A 37 -5.23 -4.15 3.52
CA VAL A 37 -4.57 -2.85 3.63
C VAL A 37 -3.53 -2.69 2.51
N PHE A 38 -2.72 -3.71 2.27
CA PHE A 38 -1.75 -3.71 1.19
C PHE A 38 -2.41 -3.56 -0.19
N LEU A 39 -3.50 -4.30 -0.45
CA LEU A 39 -4.27 -4.19 -1.70
C LEU A 39 -4.86 -2.78 -1.87
N SER A 40 -5.42 -2.20 -0.81
CA SER A 40 -5.95 -0.83 -0.81
C SER A 40 -4.88 0.17 -1.26
N GLN A 41 -3.67 0.07 -0.71
CA GLN A 41 -2.60 0.97 -1.11
C GLN A 41 -2.04 0.71 -2.51
N VAL A 42 -1.99 -0.55 -2.95
CA VAL A 42 -1.60 -0.85 -4.34
C VAL A 42 -2.53 -0.14 -5.31
N ILE A 43 -3.84 -0.15 -5.06
CA ILE A 43 -4.84 0.54 -5.90
C ILE A 43 -4.61 2.05 -5.87
N TYR A 44 -4.45 2.62 -4.67
CA TYR A 44 -4.18 4.07 -4.50
C TYR A 44 -2.96 4.52 -5.32
N TRP A 45 -1.84 3.80 -5.20
CA TRP A 45 -0.62 4.15 -5.93
C TRP A 45 -0.75 3.92 -7.45
N THR A 46 -1.48 2.90 -7.87
CA THR A 46 -1.77 2.65 -9.29
C THR A 46 -2.53 3.82 -9.91
N GLN A 47 -3.59 4.31 -9.24
CA GLN A 47 -4.41 5.43 -9.73
C GLN A 47 -3.63 6.75 -9.81
N ARG A 48 -2.54 6.88 -9.05
CA ARG A 48 -1.67 8.06 -9.04
C ARG A 48 -0.48 7.96 -9.98
N SER A 49 -0.34 6.83 -10.67
CA SER A 49 0.74 6.56 -11.62
C SER A 49 0.20 6.67 -13.04
N GLU A 50 0.95 7.32 -13.93
CA GLU A 50 0.50 7.54 -15.33
C GLU A 50 0.38 6.23 -16.12
N ASP A 51 1.29 5.28 -15.90
CA ASP A 51 1.32 3.97 -16.57
C ASP A 51 0.76 2.84 -15.70
N GLY A 52 0.17 3.18 -14.54
CA GLY A 52 -0.28 2.23 -13.53
C GLY A 52 0.84 1.51 -12.76
N TRP A 53 2.12 1.79 -13.05
CA TRP A 53 3.24 1.19 -12.35
C TRP A 53 3.85 2.15 -11.34
N PHE A 54 4.17 1.64 -10.16
CA PHE A 54 4.86 2.42 -9.14
C PHE A 54 6.01 1.64 -8.51
N TYR A 55 6.95 2.37 -7.92
CA TYR A 55 8.10 1.85 -7.21
C TYR A 55 7.94 2.13 -5.72
N LYS A 56 8.17 1.11 -4.89
CA LYS A 56 8.12 1.30 -3.43
C LYS A 56 8.99 0.31 -2.68
N SER A 57 9.76 0.80 -1.72
CA SER A 57 10.65 -0.03 -0.90
C SER A 57 9.89 -0.67 0.26
N TYR A 58 10.47 -1.71 0.86
CA TYR A 58 9.89 -2.30 2.06
C TYR A 58 9.86 -1.31 3.23
N SER A 59 10.85 -0.42 3.36
CA SER A 59 10.84 0.62 4.39
C SER A 59 9.75 1.66 4.16
N ASP A 60 9.40 1.97 2.90
CA ASP A 60 8.29 2.88 2.60
C ASP A 60 6.96 2.24 2.97
N TRP A 61 6.80 0.93 2.69
CA TRP A 61 5.63 0.18 3.13
C TRP A 61 5.50 0.12 4.64
N GLU A 62 6.58 -0.15 5.35
CA GLU A 62 6.60 -0.19 6.81
C GLU A 62 6.23 1.17 7.41
N LYS A 63 6.76 2.28 6.86
CA LYS A 63 6.41 3.63 7.31
C LYS A 63 4.97 4.03 7.00
N GLU A 64 4.43 3.59 5.87
CA GLU A 64 3.10 4.03 5.42
C GLU A 64 1.96 3.19 5.99
N ILE A 65 2.13 1.86 6.07
CA ILE A 65 1.07 0.93 6.46
C ILE A 65 1.48 -0.06 7.54
N CYS A 66 2.62 0.18 8.20
CA CYS A 66 3.10 -0.64 9.31
C CYS A 66 3.31 -2.12 8.95
N LEU A 67 3.50 -2.44 7.66
CA LEU A 67 3.76 -3.81 7.22
C LEU A 67 5.26 -4.05 7.06
N SER A 68 5.74 -5.09 7.74
CA SER A 68 7.10 -5.58 7.59
C SER A 68 7.37 -6.07 6.17
N ALA A 69 8.65 -6.16 5.82
CA ALA A 69 9.08 -6.73 4.55
C ALA A 69 8.58 -8.19 4.35
N TYR A 70 8.35 -8.94 5.42
CA TYR A 70 7.79 -10.30 5.36
C TYR A 70 6.31 -10.27 4.99
N GLU A 71 5.51 -9.44 5.66
CA GLU A 71 4.08 -9.29 5.39
C GLU A 71 3.81 -8.77 3.99
N VAL A 72 4.58 -7.77 3.53
CA VAL A 72 4.50 -7.27 2.16
C VAL A 72 4.78 -8.37 1.14
N ARG A 73 5.79 -9.24 1.37
CA ARG A 73 6.09 -10.37 0.50
C ARG A 73 4.96 -11.41 0.50
N LYS A 74 4.41 -11.73 1.68
CA LYS A 74 3.30 -12.67 1.85
C LYS A 74 2.05 -12.16 1.10
N ALA A 75 1.68 -10.90 1.33
CA ALA A 75 0.56 -10.24 0.65
C ALA A 75 0.78 -10.18 -0.86
N SER A 76 1.99 -9.79 -1.30
CA SER A 76 2.34 -9.76 -2.73
C SER A 76 2.20 -11.14 -3.39
N ARG A 77 2.62 -12.21 -2.71
CA ARG A 77 2.48 -13.59 -3.22
C ARG A 77 1.00 -13.98 -3.33
N LEU A 78 0.20 -13.69 -2.31
CA LEU A 78 -1.24 -13.97 -2.32
C LEU A 78 -1.94 -13.26 -3.48
N LEU A 79 -1.69 -11.96 -3.66
CA LEU A 79 -2.31 -11.14 -4.69
C LEU A 79 -1.86 -11.55 -6.11
N LYS A 80 -0.60 -11.95 -6.28
CA LYS A 80 -0.12 -12.55 -7.53
C LYS A 80 -0.83 -13.86 -7.85
N ASN A 81 -0.93 -14.77 -6.88
CA ASN A 81 -1.59 -16.05 -7.08
C ASN A 81 -3.08 -15.89 -7.41
N LYS A 82 -3.71 -14.81 -6.91
CA LYS A 82 -5.08 -14.41 -7.25
C LYS A 82 -5.18 -13.64 -8.57
N GLY A 83 -4.08 -13.39 -9.28
CA GLY A 83 -4.08 -12.70 -10.57
C GLY A 83 -4.39 -11.20 -10.50
N VAL A 84 -4.30 -10.57 -9.32
CA VAL A 84 -4.62 -9.14 -9.12
C VAL A 84 -3.39 -8.24 -8.99
N LEU A 85 -2.19 -8.80 -8.87
CA LEU A 85 -0.95 -8.04 -8.76
C LEU A 85 0.15 -8.63 -9.66
N GLU A 86 0.76 -7.79 -10.47
CA GLU A 86 2.04 -8.01 -11.13
C GLU A 86 3.15 -7.29 -10.37
N THR A 87 4.33 -7.90 -10.36
CA THR A 87 5.53 -7.18 -9.93
C THR A 87 6.67 -7.40 -10.90
N LYS A 88 7.39 -6.35 -11.25
CA LYS A 88 8.62 -6.43 -12.04
C LYS A 88 9.80 -6.00 -11.18
N VAL A 89 10.80 -6.85 -11.09
CA VAL A 89 12.08 -6.48 -10.46
C VAL A 89 12.93 -5.81 -11.53
N LYS A 90 13.16 -4.51 -11.43
CA LYS A 90 14.11 -3.83 -12.31
C LYS A 90 15.49 -3.90 -11.64
N LYS A 91 16.44 -4.63 -12.25
CA LYS A 91 17.85 -4.65 -11.79
C LYS A 91 18.46 -3.27 -12.07
N THR A 92 18.33 -2.37 -11.11
CA THR A 92 19.06 -1.10 -11.08
C THR A 92 19.52 -0.90 -9.64
N PHE A 93 20.75 -0.42 -9.45
CA PHE A 93 21.50 -0.40 -8.19
C PHE A 93 20.79 0.23 -6.98
N ARG A 94 19.65 0.92 -7.15
CA ARG A 94 18.99 1.75 -6.12
C ARG A 94 17.46 1.70 -6.06
N PHE A 95 16.74 0.96 -6.92
CA PHE A 95 15.26 1.07 -6.97
C PHE A 95 14.52 -0.24 -6.66
N PRO A 96 13.45 -0.17 -5.82
CA PRO A 96 12.75 -1.34 -5.31
C PRO A 96 11.75 -1.88 -6.36
N ARG A 97 11.11 -3.00 -6.06
CA ARG A 97 10.25 -3.73 -7.01
C ARG A 97 9.13 -2.83 -7.56
N ARG A 98 8.88 -2.92 -8.87
CA ARG A 98 7.76 -2.26 -9.55
C ARG A 98 6.50 -3.08 -9.34
N LEU A 99 5.36 -2.44 -9.05
CA LEU A 99 4.06 -3.08 -8.81
C LEU A 99 3.01 -2.51 -9.77
N HIS A 100 2.05 -3.34 -10.20
CA HIS A 100 0.91 -2.96 -11.06
C HIS A 100 -0.22 -3.99 -10.95
N PRO A 101 -1.52 -3.62 -10.97
CA PRO A 101 -2.62 -4.59 -10.94
C PRO A 101 -2.79 -5.31 -12.29
N SER A 102 -2.64 -6.64 -12.33
CA SER A 102 -2.65 -7.43 -13.59
C SER A 102 -3.95 -7.31 -14.41
N SER A 103 -5.09 -7.08 -13.76
CA SER A 103 -6.41 -7.25 -14.37
C SER A 103 -6.97 -6.03 -15.12
N TRP A 104 -6.19 -4.97 -15.31
CA TRP A 104 -6.68 -3.66 -15.78
C TRP A 104 -6.01 -3.21 -17.08
N LYS A 105 -5.72 -4.17 -17.99
CA LYS A 105 -5.46 -3.84 -19.39
C LYS A 105 -6.81 -3.79 -20.11
N GLN A 106 -7.39 -2.60 -20.20
CA GLN A 106 -8.27 -2.26 -21.32
C GLN A 106 -7.43 -1.54 -22.38
#